data_AF-G6Y671-F1
#
_entry.id   AF-G6Y671-F1
#
_cell.length_a   1.000
_cell.length_b   1.000
_cell.length_c   1.000
_cell.angle_alpha   90.00
_cell.angle_beta   90.00
_cell.angle_gamma   90.00
#
_symmetry.space_group_name_H-M   'P 1'
#
loop_
_entity.id
_entity.type
_entity.pdbx_description
1 polymer ?
#
loop_
_entity_poly.entity_id
_entity_poly.type
_entity_poly.pdbx_seq_one_letter_code
_entity_poly.pdbx_strand_id
1 'polypeptide(L)'
;FLGFEPKRLLFQPDDFWHELASDKRIVRNPQKIKSVRDNAAFVERVSKEHGGFGKFLAAWPADDQVGLMAYLGKHGSRLGGNTGQYFLRWLEWDAFIVSADMAAALRDAGLDIAESPTSKRDLDKIQAQINTWAAQTGLPRRHISRILAMSIGENHSPDALREYMGE
;
A
#
# COMPACT_ATOMS: atom_id res chain seq x y z
N PHE A 1 0.45 13.03 -17.28
CA PHE A 1 1.37 13.32 -16.15
C PHE A 1 2.86 13.25 -16.52
N LEU A 2 3.29 13.62 -17.74
CA LEU A 2 4.72 13.79 -18.07
C LEU A 2 5.66 12.61 -17.71
N GLY A 3 5.20 11.37 -17.88
CA GLY A 3 5.98 10.18 -17.49
C GLY A 3 6.17 10.00 -15.98
N PHE A 4 5.40 10.71 -15.15
CA PHE A 4 5.50 10.71 -13.68
C PHE A 4 6.84 11.21 -13.13
N GLU A 5 7.60 11.98 -13.90
CA GLU A 5 8.82 12.64 -13.44
C GLU A 5 8.52 13.76 -12.43
N PRO A 6 8.87 13.60 -11.13
CA PRO A 6 8.39 14.51 -10.08
C PRO A 6 8.79 15.96 -10.32
N LYS A 7 10.05 16.22 -10.68
CA LYS A 7 10.52 17.58 -10.98
C LYS A 7 9.73 18.21 -12.11
N ARG A 8 9.53 17.49 -13.23
CA ARG A 8 8.80 18.01 -14.39
C ARG A 8 7.36 18.36 -14.05
N LEU A 9 6.71 17.55 -13.21
CA LEU A 9 5.36 17.81 -12.70
C LEU A 9 5.32 19.04 -11.79
N LEU A 10 6.29 19.21 -10.92
CA LEU A 10 6.35 20.34 -9.97
C LEU A 10 6.66 21.68 -10.64
N PHE A 11 7.26 21.67 -11.83
CA PHE A 11 7.45 22.88 -12.64
C PHE A 11 6.21 23.30 -13.42
N GLN A 12 5.15 22.49 -13.46
CA GLN A 12 3.96 22.84 -14.24
C GLN A 12 3.10 23.91 -13.54
N PRO A 13 2.56 24.89 -14.29
CA PRO A 13 1.64 25.89 -13.76
C PRO A 13 0.29 25.28 -13.38
N ASP A 14 -0.55 26.03 -12.68
CA ASP A 14 -1.87 25.56 -12.25
C ASP A 14 -2.79 25.19 -13.43
N ASP A 15 -2.69 25.89 -14.55
CA ASP A 15 -3.47 25.60 -15.77
C ASP A 15 -3.23 24.19 -16.31
N PHE A 16 -1.99 23.68 -16.25
CA PHE A 16 -1.70 22.28 -16.62
C PHE A 16 -2.52 21.28 -15.79
N TRP A 17 -2.71 21.56 -14.50
CA TRP A 17 -3.48 20.70 -13.60
C TRP A 17 -4.99 20.86 -13.84
N HIS A 18 -5.46 22.06 -14.18
CA HIS A 18 -6.85 22.31 -14.59
C HIS A 18 -7.20 21.61 -15.91
N GLU A 19 -6.30 21.65 -16.90
CA GLU A 19 -6.47 20.95 -18.17
C GLU A 19 -6.57 19.44 -17.97
N LEU A 20 -5.74 18.86 -17.09
CA LEU A 20 -5.85 17.44 -16.74
C LEU A 20 -7.21 17.08 -16.13
N ALA A 21 -7.85 17.98 -15.38
CA ALA A 21 -9.19 17.73 -14.84
C ALA A 21 -10.26 17.59 -15.93
N SER A 22 -9.99 18.11 -17.12
CA SER A 22 -10.88 18.03 -18.30
C SER A 22 -10.48 16.93 -19.29
N ASP A 23 -9.31 16.30 -19.12
CA ASP A 23 -8.80 15.27 -20.03
C ASP A 23 -9.62 13.98 -19.94
N LYS A 24 -10.28 13.61 -21.04
CA LYS A 24 -11.15 12.43 -21.13
C LYS A 24 -10.37 11.10 -21.16
N ARG A 25 -9.06 11.11 -21.35
CA ARG A 25 -8.21 9.91 -21.37
C ARG A 25 -7.88 9.41 -19.96
N ILE A 26 -8.16 10.20 -18.93
CA ILE A 26 -7.90 9.86 -17.53
C ILE A 26 -9.18 9.90 -16.70
N VAL A 27 -9.11 9.35 -15.49
CA VAL A 27 -10.18 9.51 -14.51
C VAL A 27 -10.21 10.99 -14.08
N ARG A 28 -11.26 11.71 -14.53
CA ARG A 28 -11.52 13.14 -14.26
C ARG A 28 -12.01 13.38 -12.83
N ASN A 29 -11.18 13.00 -11.85
CA ASN A 29 -11.44 13.25 -10.44
C ASN A 29 -10.41 14.26 -9.91
N PRO A 30 -10.82 15.50 -9.59
CA PRO A 30 -9.91 16.57 -9.17
C PRO A 30 -9.06 16.20 -7.94
N GLN A 31 -9.61 15.47 -6.98
CA GLN A 31 -8.88 15.05 -5.79
C GLN A 31 -7.78 14.02 -6.12
N LYS A 32 -8.06 13.07 -7.02
CA LYS A 32 -7.05 12.11 -7.51
C LYS A 32 -5.96 12.82 -8.30
N ILE A 33 -6.30 13.77 -9.15
CA ILE A 33 -5.33 14.55 -9.93
C ILE A 33 -4.45 15.39 -9.00
N LYS A 34 -5.04 16.11 -8.03
CA LYS A 34 -4.30 16.87 -7.02
C LYS A 34 -3.35 15.96 -6.23
N SER A 35 -3.77 14.74 -5.88
CA SER A 35 -2.90 13.82 -5.15
C SER A 35 -1.63 13.45 -5.91
N VAL A 36 -1.65 13.47 -7.25
CA VAL A 36 -0.42 13.27 -8.07
C VAL A 36 0.56 14.42 -7.86
N ARG A 37 0.08 15.67 -7.84
CA ARG A 37 0.92 16.86 -7.57
C ARG A 37 1.51 16.82 -6.16
N ASP A 38 0.66 16.56 -5.17
CA ASP A 38 1.06 16.48 -3.77
C ASP A 38 2.10 15.36 -3.55
N ASN A 39 1.90 14.20 -4.18
CA ASN A 39 2.82 13.07 -4.08
C ASN A 39 4.13 13.29 -4.85
N ALA A 40 4.12 14.03 -5.97
CA ALA A 40 5.36 14.45 -6.63
C ALA A 40 6.22 15.33 -5.71
N ALA A 41 5.60 16.26 -4.98
CA ALA A 41 6.29 17.10 -4.00
C ALA A 41 6.84 16.28 -2.83
N PHE A 42 6.05 15.33 -2.33
CA PHE A 42 6.47 14.40 -1.29
C PHE A 42 7.69 13.56 -1.72
N VAL A 43 7.63 12.94 -2.90
CA VAL A 43 8.71 12.11 -3.44
C VAL A 43 9.99 12.94 -3.63
N GLU A 44 9.89 14.15 -4.20
CA GLU A 44 11.05 15.03 -4.38
C GLU A 44 11.67 15.44 -3.04
N ARG A 45 10.86 15.80 -2.05
CA ARG A 45 11.33 16.18 -0.70
C ARG A 45 12.08 15.03 -0.02
N VAL A 46 11.46 13.85 0.07
CA VAL A 46 12.08 12.66 0.68
C VAL A 46 13.32 12.22 -0.11
N SER A 47 13.30 12.35 -1.43
CA SER A 47 14.47 12.04 -2.26
C SER A 47 15.66 12.93 -1.94
N LYS A 48 15.44 14.22 -1.67
CA LYS A 48 16.51 15.14 -1.23
C LYS A 48 17.08 14.76 0.14
N GLU A 49 16.21 14.36 1.07
CA GLU A 49 16.59 13.98 2.44
C GLU A 49 17.40 12.67 2.49
N HIS A 50 17.04 11.68 1.66
CA HIS A 50 17.60 10.32 1.73
C HIS A 50 18.45 9.91 0.51
N GLY A 51 18.70 10.82 -0.43
CA GLY A 51 19.44 10.51 -1.66
C GLY A 51 18.67 9.62 -2.64
N GLY A 52 17.33 9.66 -2.58
CA GLY A 52 16.39 8.95 -3.46
C GLY A 52 15.25 8.29 -2.69
N PHE A 53 14.02 8.37 -3.23
CA PHE A 53 12.84 7.76 -2.59
C PHE A 53 12.97 6.22 -2.46
N GLY A 54 13.56 5.55 -3.45
CA GLY A 54 13.85 4.13 -3.36
C GLY A 54 14.86 3.78 -2.25
N LYS A 55 15.86 4.64 -2.00
CA LYS A 55 16.81 4.46 -0.89
C LYS A 55 16.12 4.65 0.46
N PHE A 56 15.22 5.63 0.56
CA PHE A 56 14.38 5.79 1.73
C PHE A 56 13.59 4.51 2.04
N LEU A 57 12.91 3.92 1.05
CA LEU A 57 12.15 2.68 1.24
C LEU A 57 13.06 1.48 1.60
N ALA A 58 14.21 1.36 0.94
CA ALA A 58 15.15 0.27 1.18
C ALA A 58 15.85 0.35 2.55
N ALA A 59 16.03 1.56 3.08
CA ALA A 59 16.61 1.79 4.40
C ALA A 59 15.59 1.68 5.55
N TRP A 60 14.28 1.69 5.25
CA TRP A 60 13.25 1.53 6.27
C TRP A 60 13.30 0.10 6.84
N PRO A 61 13.24 -0.09 8.17
CA PRO A 61 13.27 -1.43 8.77
C PRO A 61 12.18 -2.35 8.21
N ALA A 62 12.57 -3.51 7.68
CA ALA A 62 11.64 -4.46 7.06
C ALA A 62 10.59 -5.00 8.04
N ASP A 63 10.86 -4.92 9.34
CA ASP A 63 9.98 -5.32 10.42
C ASP A 63 9.03 -4.20 10.90
N ASP A 64 9.11 -2.99 10.31
CA ASP A 64 8.27 -1.83 10.65
C ASP A 64 7.42 -1.31 9.48
N GLN A 65 6.61 -2.20 8.88
CA GLN A 65 5.68 -1.81 7.82
C GLN A 65 4.58 -0.85 8.30
N VAL A 66 4.04 -1.05 9.50
CA VAL A 66 2.99 -0.20 10.09
C VAL A 66 3.50 1.22 10.29
N GLY A 67 4.73 1.38 10.78
CA GLY A 67 5.39 2.68 10.86
C GLY A 67 5.58 3.31 9.47
N LEU A 68 6.03 2.54 8.48
CA LEU A 68 6.19 3.04 7.10
C LEU A 68 4.85 3.50 6.52
N MET A 69 3.79 2.71 6.66
CA MET A 69 2.46 3.07 6.18
C MET A 69 1.90 4.29 6.90
N ALA A 70 2.14 4.44 8.21
CA ALA A 70 1.75 5.63 8.95
C ALA A 70 2.51 6.87 8.45
N TYR A 71 3.80 6.74 8.15
CA TYR A 71 4.60 7.81 7.54
C TYR A 71 4.06 8.20 6.15
N LEU A 72 3.84 7.22 5.27
CA LEU A 72 3.27 7.46 3.94
C LEU A 72 1.89 8.11 4.01
N GLY A 73 1.02 7.66 4.92
CA GLY A 73 -0.31 8.23 5.12
C GLY A 73 -0.28 9.66 5.68
N LYS A 74 0.71 10.00 6.51
CA LYS A 74 0.88 11.34 7.10
C LYS A 74 1.50 12.34 6.12
N HIS A 75 2.47 11.90 5.32
CA HIS A 75 3.29 12.78 4.49
C HIS A 75 2.91 12.77 3.01
N GLY A 76 2.21 11.75 2.54
CA GLY A 76 1.66 11.67 1.20
C GLY A 76 0.16 12.01 1.15
N SER A 77 -0.35 12.04 -0.08
CA SER A 77 -1.76 12.31 -0.37
C SER A 77 -2.44 11.03 -0.85
N ARG A 78 -3.48 10.60 -0.13
CA ARG A 78 -4.24 9.35 -0.37
C ARG A 78 -3.42 8.06 -0.27
N LEU A 79 -2.31 8.07 0.46
CA LEU A 79 -1.44 6.90 0.70
C LEU A 79 -1.72 6.18 2.04
N GLY A 80 -2.79 6.52 2.74
CA GLY A 80 -3.21 5.84 3.98
C GLY A 80 -4.02 4.57 3.74
N GLY A 81 -4.25 3.81 4.82
CA GLY A 81 -5.07 2.60 4.80
C GLY A 81 -4.61 1.58 3.76
N ASN A 82 -5.57 1.01 3.02
CA ASN A 82 -5.29 -0.03 2.03
C ASN A 82 -4.32 0.42 0.92
N THR A 83 -4.34 1.71 0.54
CA THR A 83 -3.45 2.19 -0.53
C THR A 83 -1.98 1.99 -0.17
N GLY A 84 -1.59 2.24 1.08
CA GLY A 84 -0.20 2.14 1.51
C GLY A 84 0.36 0.72 1.39
N GLN A 85 -0.38 -0.29 1.87
CA GLN A 85 0.04 -1.68 1.78
C GLN A 85 0.16 -2.19 0.34
N TYR A 86 -0.79 -1.84 -0.54
CA TYR A 86 -0.73 -2.22 -1.95
C TYR A 86 0.38 -1.50 -2.71
N PHE A 87 0.58 -0.20 -2.42
CA PHE A 87 1.70 0.56 -2.98
C PHE A 87 3.05 -0.11 -2.68
N LEU A 88 3.29 -0.46 -1.42
CA LEU A 88 4.52 -1.16 -1.02
C LEU A 88 4.66 -2.52 -1.73
N ARG A 89 3.57 -3.29 -1.82
CA ARG A 89 3.56 -4.58 -2.50
C ARG A 89 3.89 -4.46 -3.99
N TRP A 90 3.36 -3.44 -4.68
CA TRP A 90 3.63 -3.20 -6.10
C TRP A 90 5.03 -2.67 -6.38
N LEU A 91 5.65 -2.01 -5.40
CA LEU A 91 7.07 -1.65 -5.46
C LEU A 91 8.01 -2.80 -5.09
N GLU A 92 7.46 -4.02 -4.91
CA GLU A 92 8.20 -5.21 -4.48
C GLU A 92 8.91 -5.08 -3.14
N TRP A 93 8.52 -4.10 -2.31
CA TRP A 93 8.91 -4.06 -0.91
C TRP A 93 8.28 -5.26 -0.20
N ASP A 94 8.96 -5.85 0.79
CA ASP A 94 8.50 -7.07 1.49
C ASP A 94 7.30 -6.80 2.43
N ALA A 95 6.18 -6.43 1.83
CA ALA A 95 4.99 -5.94 2.52
C ALA A 95 3.94 -7.03 2.68
N PHE A 96 3.36 -7.19 3.87
CA PHE A 96 2.13 -7.96 4.07
C PHE A 96 0.89 -7.13 3.66
N ILE A 97 -0.16 -7.82 3.20
CA ILE A 97 -1.49 -7.24 2.93
C ILE A 97 -2.48 -7.81 3.93
N VAL A 98 -3.10 -6.97 4.74
CA VAL A 98 -4.18 -7.36 5.66
C VAL A 98 -5.50 -7.45 4.89
N SER A 99 -5.71 -8.57 4.20
CA SER A 99 -6.99 -8.92 3.58
C SER A 99 -7.97 -9.49 4.62
N ALA A 100 -9.25 -9.64 4.23
CA ALA A 100 -10.25 -10.29 5.07
C ALA A 100 -9.81 -11.72 5.46
N ASP A 101 -9.35 -12.52 4.50
CA ASP A 101 -8.92 -13.90 4.76
C ASP A 101 -7.62 -13.96 5.58
N MET A 102 -6.67 -13.05 5.38
CA MET A 102 -5.48 -12.99 6.24
C MET A 102 -5.86 -12.63 7.69
N ALA A 103 -6.77 -11.68 7.88
CA ALA A 103 -7.28 -11.33 9.21
C ALA A 103 -8.03 -12.52 9.85
N ALA A 104 -8.83 -13.26 9.07
CA ALA A 104 -9.48 -14.48 9.53
C ALA A 104 -8.46 -15.56 9.94
N ALA A 105 -7.43 -15.83 9.12
CA ALA A 105 -6.39 -16.79 9.42
C ALA A 105 -5.58 -16.42 10.67
N LEU A 106 -5.28 -15.14 10.87
CA LEU A 106 -4.60 -14.67 12.07
C LEU A 106 -5.44 -14.86 13.34
N ARG A 107 -6.75 -14.59 13.25
CA ARG A 107 -7.69 -14.83 14.36
C ARG A 107 -7.84 -16.32 14.66
N ASP A 108 -7.93 -17.16 13.63
CA ASP A 108 -7.96 -18.62 13.76
C ASP A 108 -6.69 -19.17 14.42
N ALA A 109 -5.53 -18.59 14.09
CA ALA A 109 -4.25 -18.86 14.75
C ALA A 109 -4.14 -18.30 16.19
N GLY A 110 -5.21 -17.70 16.73
CA GLY A 110 -5.30 -17.22 18.11
C GLY A 110 -4.87 -15.77 18.34
N LEU A 111 -4.64 -14.98 17.29
CA LEU A 111 -4.32 -13.56 17.45
C LEU A 111 -5.59 -12.76 17.77
N ASP A 112 -5.62 -12.12 18.95
CA ASP A 112 -6.73 -11.29 19.40
C ASP A 112 -6.77 -9.94 18.66
N ILE A 113 -7.48 -9.89 17.54
CA ILE A 113 -7.72 -8.70 16.71
C ILE A 113 -9.18 -8.66 16.23
N ALA A 114 -9.65 -7.48 15.82
CA ALA A 114 -10.96 -7.34 15.19
C ALA A 114 -11.05 -8.09 13.85
N GLU A 115 -12.27 -8.41 13.41
CA GLU A 115 -12.53 -9.05 12.11
C GLU A 115 -12.03 -8.19 10.93
N SER A 116 -12.19 -6.86 11.04
CA SER A 116 -11.63 -5.87 10.12
C SER A 116 -10.62 -4.97 10.86
N PRO A 117 -9.37 -5.42 11.04
CA PRO A 117 -8.40 -4.75 11.90
C PRO A 117 -7.83 -3.49 11.24
N THR A 118 -8.37 -2.32 11.60
CA THR A 118 -7.91 -1.01 11.13
C THR A 118 -7.28 -0.16 12.23
N SER A 119 -7.41 -0.57 13.50
CA SER A 119 -6.87 0.15 14.63
C SER A 119 -5.35 0.00 14.71
N LYS A 120 -4.65 1.03 15.20
CA LYS A 120 -3.19 0.96 15.41
C LYS A 120 -2.80 -0.24 16.28
N ARG A 121 -3.56 -0.49 17.35
CA ARG A 121 -3.32 -1.61 18.27
C ARG A 121 -3.35 -2.95 17.53
N ASP A 122 -4.34 -3.17 16.68
CA ASP A 122 -4.48 -4.45 15.98
C ASP A 122 -3.40 -4.58 14.89
N LEU A 123 -3.10 -3.48 14.17
CA LEU A 123 -2.00 -3.46 13.20
C LEU A 123 -0.64 -3.76 13.85
N ASP A 124 -0.36 -3.24 15.05
CA ASP A 124 0.86 -3.51 15.80
C ASP A 124 0.94 -5.00 16.20
N LYS A 125 -0.17 -5.60 16.66
CA LYS A 125 -0.26 -7.05 16.95
C LYS A 125 0.03 -7.89 15.71
N ILE A 126 -0.55 -7.52 14.57
CA ILE A 126 -0.34 -8.20 13.28
C ILE A 126 1.14 -8.12 12.88
N GLN A 127 1.75 -6.93 12.93
CA GLN A 127 3.17 -6.75 12.61
C GLN A 127 4.06 -7.63 13.49
N ALA A 128 3.82 -7.64 14.81
CA ALA A 128 4.58 -8.46 15.74
C ALA A 128 4.48 -9.96 15.41
N GLN A 129 3.27 -10.45 15.11
CA GLN A 129 3.05 -11.84 14.74
C GLN A 129 3.74 -12.21 13.42
N ILE A 130 3.62 -11.35 12.40
CA ILE A 130 4.26 -11.56 11.10
C ILE A 130 5.79 -11.54 11.22
N ASN A 131 6.34 -10.63 12.01
CA ASN A 131 7.78 -10.58 12.29
C ASN A 131 8.27 -11.85 12.97
N THR A 132 7.50 -12.37 13.92
CA THR A 132 7.81 -13.62 14.62
C THR A 132 7.87 -14.79 13.63
N TRP A 133 6.87 -14.92 12.77
CA TRP A 133 6.87 -15.99 11.76
C TRP A 133 7.93 -15.81 10.68
N ALA A 134 8.23 -14.57 10.26
CA ALA A 134 9.33 -14.31 9.33
C ALA A 134 10.68 -14.76 9.92
N ALA A 135 10.92 -14.47 11.19
CA ALA A 135 12.14 -14.91 11.88
C ALA A 135 12.21 -16.44 12.03
N GLN A 136 11.09 -17.10 12.33
CA GLN A 136 11.04 -18.55 12.52
C GLN A 136 11.17 -19.34 11.21
N THR A 137 10.56 -18.85 10.14
CA THR A 137 10.45 -19.58 8.86
C THR A 137 11.51 -19.18 7.85
N GLY A 138 12.12 -17.99 8.00
CA GLY A 138 12.97 -17.39 6.97
C GLY A 138 12.22 -16.92 5.72
N LEU A 139 10.88 -16.97 5.72
CA LEU A 139 10.07 -16.54 4.58
C LEU A 139 9.88 -15.01 4.56
N PRO A 140 9.84 -14.39 3.37
CA PRO A 140 9.41 -13.01 3.21
C PRO A 140 8.00 -12.79 3.78
N ARG A 141 7.76 -11.61 4.38
CA ARG A 141 6.45 -11.21 4.91
C ARG A 141 5.36 -11.22 3.84
N ARG A 142 5.72 -10.86 2.60
CA ARG A 142 4.82 -10.96 1.44
C ARG A 142 4.32 -12.38 1.15
N HIS A 143 5.15 -13.39 1.44
CA HIS A 143 4.79 -14.80 1.29
C HIS A 143 3.91 -15.26 2.44
N ILE A 144 4.29 -14.96 3.68
CA ILE A 144 3.50 -15.30 4.86
C ILE A 144 2.08 -14.73 4.72
N SER A 145 1.97 -13.45 4.35
CA SER A 145 0.70 -12.79 4.07
C SER A 145 -0.14 -13.51 3.00
N ARG A 146 0.50 -13.96 1.90
CA ARG A 146 -0.21 -14.67 0.83
C ARG A 146 -0.66 -16.07 1.27
N ILE A 147 0.18 -16.78 2.03
CA ILE A 147 -0.14 -18.11 2.56
C ILE A 147 -1.36 -18.01 3.48
N LEU A 148 -1.36 -17.07 4.42
CA LEU A 148 -2.50 -16.84 5.32
C LEU A 148 -3.78 -16.50 4.56
N ALA A 149 -3.69 -15.60 3.58
CA ALA A 149 -4.84 -15.21 2.78
C ALA A 149 -5.40 -16.34 1.89
N MET A 150 -4.63 -17.40 1.64
CA MET A 150 -5.04 -18.54 0.81
C MET A 150 -5.29 -19.82 1.62
N SER A 151 -5.10 -19.80 2.95
CA SER A 151 -5.29 -20.97 3.81
C SER A 151 -6.69 -21.11 4.37
N ILE A 152 -7.51 -20.06 4.26
CA ILE A 152 -8.88 -19.98 4.76
C ILE A 152 -9.70 -19.09 3.82
N GLY A 153 -11.01 -19.02 4.05
CA GLY A 153 -11.94 -18.22 3.27
C GLY A 153 -12.82 -19.07 2.37
N GLU A 154 -13.60 -18.41 1.52
CA GLU A 154 -14.48 -19.07 0.57
C GLU A 154 -13.74 -19.37 -0.74
N ASN A 155 -13.83 -20.61 -1.21
CA ASN A 155 -13.38 -20.97 -2.55
C ASN A 155 -14.47 -20.59 -3.55
N HIS A 156 -14.25 -19.54 -4.34
CA HIS A 156 -15.15 -19.16 -5.42
C HIS A 156 -15.02 -20.10 -6.62
N SER A 157 -16.14 -20.47 -7.23
CA SER A 157 -16.15 -21.27 -8.45
C SER A 157 -15.58 -20.46 -9.63
N PRO A 158 -15.05 -21.12 -10.67
CA PRO A 158 -14.60 -20.43 -11.88
C PRO A 158 -15.70 -19.56 -12.51
N ASP A 159 -16.96 -20.00 -12.46
CA ASP A 159 -18.09 -19.26 -13.03
C ASP A 159 -18.41 -17.99 -12.22
N ALA A 160 -18.39 -18.08 -10.88
CA ALA A 160 -18.57 -16.90 -10.01
C ALA A 160 -17.45 -15.88 -10.22
N LEU A 161 -16.22 -16.34 -10.47
CA LEU A 161 -15.09 -15.45 -10.78
C LEU A 161 -15.26 -14.77 -12.14
N ARG A 162 -15.70 -15.50 -13.18
CA ARG A 162 -15.98 -14.91 -14.50
C ARG A 162 -17.07 -13.85 -14.42
N GLU A 163 -18.17 -14.16 -13.72
CA GLU A 163 -19.27 -13.20 -13.50
C GLU A 163 -18.77 -11.93 -12.80
N TYR A 164 -17.93 -12.06 -11.77
CA TYR A 164 -17.32 -10.92 -11.07
C TYR A 164 -16.39 -10.09 -11.97
N MET A 165 -15.61 -10.75 -12.84
CA MET A 165 -14.68 -10.09 -13.77
C MET A 165 -15.39 -9.46 -14.99
N GLY A 166 -16.67 -9.78 -15.20
CA GLY A 166 -17.42 -9.33 -16.37
C GLY A 166 -17.04 -10.08 -17.66
N GLU A 167 -16.61 -11.34 -17.52
CA GLU A 167 -16.28 -12.26 -18.62
C GLU A 167 -17.43 -13.19 -18.99
#